data_AF-S9VMQ5-F1
#
_entry.id   AF-S9VMQ5-F1
#
_cell.length_a   1.000
_cell.length_b   1.000
_cell.length_c   1.000
_cell.angle_alpha   90.00
_cell.angle_beta   90.00
_cell.angle_gamma   90.00
#
_symmetry.space_group_name_H-M   'P 1'
#
loop_
_entity.id
_entity.type
_entity.pdbx_description
1 polymer ?
#
loop_
_entity_poly.entity_id
_entity_poly.type
_entity_poly.pdbx_seq_one_letter_code
_entity_poly.pdbx_strand_id
1 'polypeptide(L)'
;MSKSNPFVVPSTLDEASRTQEQRQQAAAAANLFSSRVLKEEIRHDDAEMIDDVAALRCRKGFTNTGVTSVVETAVLDINDNMTTEQFILKKREVGLIRMSLEAKKKEIRKLEEEADRAEKKLHQQQSQLESTREKFNNFLKQSNLEQDVAVRRADEETRAKTEKTVEIKKLSAQIARVELDMKKTEGHIENCLSYKRFLGDLTKPKWFQDVLTSLRIDDEAMKILLEAEARFLEQVQELQHAHEMRVQAEEAEQEAKLFLAPGGRKTTYKRASEAVVKKERQVTSADQKPVEQQIEELHAAMEHEVQARVTEMEQRVIAEVAAMPPEQVRQAVDTQYDESRVPPYFDSVDDLLEVFISVEEGNLFLIQNCQELEEELEEVAMQFMQEKQEMHTMTQQRQAQMEVLAEKIRVAEEKLHQLVDRDQALDTGKREVAKSTAPGAPAQGAMSTKRKAEEAAAVELPPELFKNEMEKKIGNIFRTLTTGDTAIKNTLAR
;
A
#
# COMPACT_ATOMS: atom_id res chain seq x y z
N MET A 1 25.94 23.55 -22.18
CA MET A 1 25.00 22.76 -22.99
C MET A 1 23.63 22.84 -22.35
N SER A 2 22.83 23.81 -22.76
CA SER A 2 21.51 24.11 -22.21
C SER A 2 20.48 23.54 -23.17
N LYS A 3 19.92 22.37 -22.85
CA LYS A 3 18.91 21.71 -23.69
C LYS A 3 17.61 22.51 -23.58
N SER A 4 17.20 23.09 -24.71
CA SER A 4 15.95 23.84 -24.84
C SER A 4 14.75 22.92 -24.62
N ASN A 5 13.79 23.39 -23.84
CA ASN A 5 12.57 22.68 -23.44
C ASN A 5 11.62 22.54 -24.66
N PRO A 6 11.23 21.31 -25.07
CA PRO A 6 10.42 21.09 -26.28
C PRO A 6 8.91 21.26 -26.06
N PHE A 7 8.47 21.63 -24.86
CA PHE A 7 7.05 21.85 -24.54
C PHE A 7 6.80 23.28 -24.07
N VAL A 8 6.89 24.24 -25.00
CA VAL A 8 6.20 25.53 -24.85
C VAL A 8 4.87 25.39 -25.58
N VAL A 9 3.79 25.26 -24.82
CA VAL A 9 2.43 25.21 -25.34
C VAL A 9 2.10 26.58 -25.94
N PRO A 10 1.82 26.69 -27.26
CA PRO A 10 1.40 27.94 -27.84
C PRO A 10 0.03 28.30 -27.28
N SER A 11 -0.16 29.56 -26.86
CA SER A 11 -1.44 30.09 -26.41
C SER A 11 -2.49 29.88 -27.51
N THR A 12 -3.32 28.85 -27.36
CA THR A 12 -4.22 28.30 -28.38
C THR A 12 -5.29 29.27 -28.89
N LEU A 13 -5.48 30.41 -28.23
CA LEU A 13 -6.38 31.48 -28.68
C LEU A 13 -5.77 32.38 -29.76
N ASP A 14 -4.45 32.58 -29.74
CA ASP A 14 -3.78 33.54 -30.63
C ASP A 14 -3.43 32.92 -31.98
N GLU A 15 -3.10 31.63 -32.02
CA GLU A 15 -2.83 30.90 -33.27
C GLU A 15 -4.10 30.64 -34.09
N ALA A 16 -5.21 30.25 -33.46
CA ALA A 16 -6.46 30.03 -34.17
C ALA A 16 -6.98 31.32 -34.84
N SER A 17 -6.86 32.45 -34.13
CA SER A 17 -7.25 33.77 -34.64
C SER A 17 -6.36 34.21 -35.81
N ARG A 18 -5.03 34.05 -35.71
CA ARG A 18 -4.09 34.32 -36.80
C ARG A 18 -4.31 33.44 -38.02
N THR A 19 -4.65 32.17 -37.81
CA THR A 19 -4.93 31.23 -38.91
C THR A 19 -6.23 31.59 -39.63
N GLN A 20 -7.24 32.07 -38.90
CA GLN A 20 -8.50 32.54 -39.46
C GLN A 20 -8.34 33.86 -40.22
N GLU A 21 -7.58 34.83 -39.70
CA GLU A 21 -7.24 36.07 -40.42
C GLU A 21 -6.43 35.80 -41.69
N GLN A 22 -5.43 34.91 -41.63
CA GLN A 22 -4.64 34.53 -42.80
C GLN A 22 -5.49 33.85 -43.89
N ARG A 23 -6.44 32.99 -43.51
CA ARG A 23 -7.39 32.37 -44.45
C ARG A 23 -8.34 33.41 -45.06
N GLN A 24 -8.84 34.37 -44.28
CA GLN A 24 -9.69 35.44 -44.78
C GLN A 24 -8.92 36.38 -45.73
N GLN A 25 -7.68 36.74 -45.42
CA GLN A 25 -6.83 37.56 -46.30
C GLN A 25 -6.45 36.83 -47.60
N ALA A 26 -6.13 35.53 -47.53
CA ALA A 26 -5.85 34.73 -48.73
C ALA A 26 -7.08 34.58 -49.64
N ALA A 27 -8.28 34.38 -49.05
CA ALA A 27 -9.53 34.33 -49.80
C ALA A 27 -9.87 35.69 -50.44
N ALA A 28 -9.65 36.81 -49.73
CA ALA A 28 -9.84 38.15 -50.26
C ALA A 28 -8.86 38.47 -51.40
N ALA A 29 -7.59 38.06 -51.27
CA ALA A 29 -6.58 38.22 -52.31
C ALA A 29 -6.87 37.36 -53.55
N ALA A 30 -7.33 36.12 -53.38
CA ALA A 30 -7.74 35.24 -54.48
C ALA A 30 -8.97 35.77 -55.23
N ASN A 31 -9.96 36.31 -54.51
CA ASN A 31 -11.12 36.97 -55.13
C ASN A 31 -10.73 38.25 -55.87
N LEU A 32 -9.82 39.06 -55.34
CA LEU A 32 -9.33 40.25 -56.02
C LEU A 32 -8.53 39.89 -57.29
N PHE A 33 -7.70 38.84 -57.23
CA PHE A 33 -6.89 38.39 -58.36
C PHE A 33 -7.77 37.82 -59.48
N SER A 34 -8.72 36.94 -59.15
CA SER A 34 -9.69 36.40 -60.11
C SER A 34 -10.54 37.49 -60.75
N SER A 35 -11.03 38.47 -59.94
CA SER A 35 -11.80 39.60 -60.46
C SER A 35 -10.99 40.56 -61.34
N ARG A 36 -9.70 40.76 -61.05
CA ARG A 36 -8.81 41.61 -61.87
C ARG A 36 -8.47 40.96 -63.20
N VAL A 37 -8.08 39.68 -63.20
CA VAL A 37 -7.74 38.93 -64.42
C VAL A 37 -8.96 38.87 -65.35
N LEU A 38 -10.15 38.52 -64.83
CA LEU A 38 -11.39 38.53 -65.61
C LEU A 38 -11.75 39.93 -66.16
N LYS A 39 -11.52 41.01 -65.41
CA LYS A 39 -11.77 42.38 -65.90
C LYS A 39 -10.74 42.84 -66.93
N GLU A 40 -9.50 42.37 -66.86
CA GLU A 40 -8.47 42.67 -67.87
C GLU A 40 -8.78 41.96 -69.20
N GLU A 41 -9.23 40.71 -69.13
CA GLU A 41 -9.52 39.87 -70.30
C GLU A 41 -10.80 40.33 -71.04
N ILE A 42 -11.87 40.65 -70.31
CA ILE A 42 -13.10 41.24 -70.90
C ILE A 42 -12.81 42.58 -71.61
N ARG A 43 -11.92 43.41 -71.04
CA ARG A 43 -11.55 44.70 -71.66
C ARG A 43 -10.71 44.54 -72.93
N HIS A 44 -9.95 43.47 -73.04
CA HIS A 44 -9.13 43.20 -74.23
C HIS A 44 -10.02 42.73 -75.40
N ASP A 45 -10.97 41.84 -75.13
CA ASP A 45 -11.91 41.32 -76.13
C ASP A 45 -12.89 42.40 -76.63
N ASP A 46 -13.36 43.30 -75.75
CA ASP A 46 -14.21 44.43 -76.15
C ASP A 46 -13.47 45.43 -77.06
N ALA A 47 -12.16 45.64 -76.85
CA ALA A 47 -11.35 46.53 -77.67
C ALA A 47 -11.11 45.98 -79.08
N GLU A 48 -10.86 44.68 -79.23
CA GLU A 48 -10.74 44.03 -80.54
C GLU A 48 -12.08 44.00 -81.28
N MET A 49 -13.19 43.76 -80.58
CA MET A 49 -14.52 43.74 -81.23
C MET A 49 -14.95 45.14 -81.72
N ILE A 50 -14.59 46.21 -81.01
CA ILE A 50 -14.85 47.59 -81.43
C ILE A 50 -14.04 47.96 -82.68
N ASP A 51 -12.79 47.51 -82.79
CA ASP A 51 -11.92 47.79 -83.93
C ASP A 51 -12.39 47.07 -85.21
N ASP A 52 -12.84 45.82 -85.08
CA ASP A 52 -13.44 45.04 -86.17
C ASP A 52 -14.80 45.62 -86.63
N VAL A 53 -15.64 46.11 -85.70
CA VAL A 53 -16.91 46.79 -86.03
C VAL A 53 -16.67 48.17 -86.65
N ALA A 54 -15.64 48.89 -86.23
CA ALA A 54 -15.24 50.16 -86.84
C ALA A 54 -14.70 49.97 -88.27
N ALA A 55 -13.96 48.89 -88.53
CA ALA A 55 -13.51 48.51 -89.86
C ALA A 55 -14.68 48.18 -90.81
N LEU A 56 -15.75 47.55 -90.30
CA LEU A 56 -16.98 47.29 -91.05
C LEU A 56 -17.81 48.58 -91.32
N ARG A 57 -17.75 49.58 -90.43
CA ARG A 57 -18.53 50.83 -90.54
C ARG A 57 -17.93 51.87 -91.51
N CYS A 58 -16.64 51.79 -91.82
CA CYS A 58 -15.95 52.74 -92.69
C CYS A 58 -16.21 52.55 -94.20
N ARG A 59 -16.97 51.53 -94.63
CA ARG A 59 -17.36 51.35 -96.03
C ARG A 59 -18.61 52.19 -96.35
N LYS A 60 -18.37 53.48 -96.62
CA LYS A 60 -19.36 54.50 -96.99
C LYS A 60 -19.92 54.22 -98.39
N GLY A 61 -21.23 54.00 -98.48
CA GLY A 61 -22.01 54.17 -99.72
C GLY A 61 -22.59 52.90 -100.33
N PHE A 62 -23.77 52.47 -99.85
CA PHE A 62 -24.71 51.76 -100.71
C PHE A 62 -26.14 52.09 -100.25
N THR A 63 -26.75 53.11 -100.87
CA THR A 63 -28.18 53.40 -100.72
C THR A 63 -28.97 52.34 -101.45
N ASN A 64 -29.76 51.58 -100.71
CA ASN A 64 -30.60 50.50 -101.20
C ASN A 64 -31.85 51.08 -101.87
N THR A 65 -31.76 51.47 -103.14
CA THR A 65 -32.95 51.58 -104.00
C THR A 65 -33.32 50.18 -104.43
N GLY A 66 -34.55 49.75 -104.10
CA GLY A 66 -35.08 48.44 -104.48
C GLY A 66 -34.89 48.19 -105.98
N VAL A 67 -33.96 47.29 -106.30
CA VAL A 67 -33.79 46.71 -107.62
C VAL A 67 -34.30 45.27 -107.53
N THR A 68 -35.62 45.12 -107.64
CA THR A 68 -36.22 43.90 -108.21
C THR A 68 -35.93 43.91 -109.71
N SER A 69 -34.67 43.66 -110.08
CA SER A 69 -34.31 43.37 -111.45
C SER A 69 -34.50 41.87 -111.66
N VAL A 70 -35.64 41.53 -112.25
CA VAL A 70 -35.78 40.32 -113.04
C VAL A 70 -34.61 40.33 -114.03
N VAL A 71 -33.68 39.40 -113.87
CA VAL A 71 -32.60 39.16 -114.83
C VAL A 71 -33.24 38.45 -116.01
N GLU A 72 -33.95 39.21 -116.82
CA GLU A 72 -34.39 38.77 -118.14
C GLU A 72 -33.12 38.60 -118.97
N THR A 73 -32.75 37.34 -119.16
CA THR A 73 -31.65 36.94 -120.01
C THR A 73 -32.05 37.38 -121.41
N ALA A 74 -31.48 38.49 -121.89
CA ALA A 74 -31.67 38.97 -123.25
C ALA A 74 -31.09 37.93 -124.23
N VAL A 75 -31.92 36.94 -124.56
CA VAL A 75 -31.72 36.04 -125.69
C VAL A 75 -31.89 36.90 -126.94
N LEU A 76 -30.91 36.84 -127.83
CA LEU A 76 -30.88 37.62 -129.06
C LEU A 76 -32.01 37.14 -129.99
N ASP A 77 -33.10 37.90 -130.08
CA ASP A 77 -33.96 37.85 -131.28
C ASP A 77 -33.21 38.55 -132.42
N ILE A 78 -32.82 37.76 -133.43
CA ILE A 78 -32.20 38.25 -134.66
C ILE A 78 -33.35 38.75 -135.54
N ASN A 79 -33.53 40.07 -135.61
CA ASN A 79 -34.50 40.73 -136.47
C ASN A 79 -33.78 41.20 -137.75
N ASP A 80 -34.17 40.68 -138.92
CA ASP A 80 -33.48 40.82 -140.22
C ASP A 80 -33.56 42.24 -140.87
N ASN A 81 -34.00 43.27 -140.13
CA ASN A 81 -34.18 44.65 -140.63
C ASN A 81 -33.29 45.70 -139.93
N MET A 82 -32.17 45.31 -139.33
CA MET A 82 -31.26 46.25 -138.63
C MET A 82 -30.04 46.63 -139.48
N THR A 83 -29.74 47.94 -139.56
CA THR A 83 -28.52 48.46 -140.21
C THR A 83 -27.27 47.96 -139.46
N THR A 84 -26.19 47.65 -140.17
CA THR A 84 -24.95 47.06 -139.61
C THR A 84 -24.42 47.78 -138.36
N GLU A 85 -24.56 49.11 -138.31
CA GLU A 85 -24.16 49.94 -137.16
C GLU A 85 -24.97 49.65 -135.89
N GLN A 86 -26.29 49.47 -136.01
CA GLN A 86 -27.18 49.16 -134.89
C GLN A 86 -26.88 47.78 -134.29
N PHE A 87 -26.55 46.80 -135.15
CA PHE A 87 -26.11 45.48 -134.70
C PHE A 87 -24.78 45.54 -133.93
N ILE A 88 -23.82 46.35 -134.41
CA ILE A 88 -22.53 46.55 -133.73
C ILE A 88 -22.73 47.22 -132.37
N LEU A 89 -23.60 48.23 -132.27
CA LEU A 89 -23.93 48.90 -131.01
C LEU A 89 -24.58 47.94 -130.01
N LYS A 90 -25.60 47.19 -130.43
CA LYS A 90 -26.28 46.20 -129.56
C LYS A 90 -25.33 45.08 -129.12
N LYS A 91 -24.41 44.64 -130.00
CA LYS A 91 -23.39 43.64 -129.66
C LYS A 91 -22.37 44.17 -128.65
N ARG A 92 -21.98 45.45 -128.74
CA ARG A 92 -21.13 46.12 -127.74
C ARG A 92 -21.86 46.29 -126.41
N GLU A 93 -23.13 46.67 -126.43
CA GLU A 93 -23.97 46.79 -125.24
C GLU A 93 -24.13 45.45 -124.51
N VAL A 94 -24.43 44.38 -125.25
CA VAL A 94 -24.46 43.01 -124.71
C VAL A 94 -23.10 42.60 -124.15
N GLY A 95 -21.99 42.96 -124.82
CA GLY A 95 -20.63 42.73 -124.33
C GLY A 95 -20.34 43.45 -123.01
N LEU A 96 -20.73 44.72 -122.89
CA LEU A 96 -20.56 45.52 -121.68
C LEU A 96 -21.41 44.98 -120.52
N ILE A 97 -22.66 44.59 -120.79
CA ILE A 97 -23.54 43.96 -119.80
C ILE A 97 -22.94 42.63 -119.34
N ARG A 98 -22.41 41.79 -120.24
CA ARG A 98 -21.72 40.54 -119.89
C ARG A 98 -20.50 40.78 -119.01
N MET A 99 -19.63 41.72 -119.38
CA MET A 99 -18.45 42.09 -118.58
C MET A 99 -18.87 42.62 -117.19
N SER A 100 -19.91 43.46 -117.12
CA SER A 100 -20.45 44.00 -115.86
C SER A 100 -21.08 42.92 -114.97
N LEU A 101 -21.84 41.99 -115.56
CA LEU A 101 -22.38 40.84 -114.84
C LEU A 101 -21.28 39.92 -114.33
N GLU A 102 -20.24 39.68 -115.13
CA GLU A 102 -19.10 38.85 -114.73
C GLU A 102 -18.29 39.52 -113.61
N ALA A 103 -18.09 40.84 -113.67
CA ALA A 103 -17.48 41.63 -112.59
C ALA A 103 -18.32 41.57 -111.30
N LYS A 104 -19.65 41.75 -111.39
CA LYS A 104 -20.57 41.61 -110.25
C LYS A 104 -20.57 40.20 -109.67
N LYS A 105 -20.61 39.15 -110.52
CA LYS A 105 -20.52 37.75 -110.08
C LYS A 105 -19.18 37.43 -109.42
N LYS A 106 -18.08 38.06 -109.84
CA LYS A 106 -16.77 37.91 -109.22
C LYS A 106 -16.71 38.62 -107.86
N GLU A 107 -17.29 39.80 -107.74
CA GLU A 107 -17.38 40.53 -106.47
C GLU A 107 -18.29 39.80 -105.46
N ILE A 108 -19.44 39.27 -105.91
CA ILE A 108 -20.32 38.44 -105.08
C ILE A 108 -19.55 37.24 -104.52
N ARG A 109 -18.82 36.49 -105.37
CA ARG A 109 -18.00 35.37 -104.92
C ARG A 109 -16.95 35.76 -103.88
N LYS A 110 -16.30 36.91 -104.04
CA LYS A 110 -15.31 37.41 -103.07
C LYS A 110 -15.95 37.74 -101.72
N LEU A 111 -17.14 38.37 -101.74
CA LEU A 111 -17.90 38.68 -100.52
C LEU A 111 -18.42 37.41 -99.85
N GLU A 112 -18.85 36.42 -100.62
CA GLU A 112 -19.24 35.09 -100.13
C GLU A 112 -18.05 34.39 -99.44
N GLU A 113 -16.85 34.40 -100.05
CA GLU A 113 -15.64 33.83 -99.44
C GLU A 113 -15.19 34.58 -98.17
N GLU A 114 -15.42 35.89 -98.09
CA GLU A 114 -15.15 36.69 -96.88
C GLU A 114 -16.17 36.43 -95.78
N ALA A 115 -17.46 36.30 -96.14
CA ALA A 115 -18.52 35.89 -95.24
C ALA A 115 -18.28 34.49 -94.67
N ASP A 116 -17.94 33.51 -95.50
CA ASP A 116 -17.61 32.14 -95.07
C ASP A 116 -16.43 32.10 -94.10
N ARG A 117 -15.40 32.93 -94.34
CA ARG A 117 -14.25 33.05 -93.43
C ARG A 117 -14.66 33.67 -92.10
N ALA A 118 -15.50 34.70 -92.12
CA ALA A 118 -16.02 35.33 -90.91
C ALA A 118 -16.93 34.37 -90.12
N GLU A 119 -17.82 33.64 -90.79
CA GLU A 119 -18.70 32.64 -90.18
C GLU A 119 -17.92 31.50 -89.53
N LYS A 120 -16.88 30.98 -90.19
CA LYS A 120 -16.00 29.95 -89.60
C LYS A 120 -15.27 30.47 -88.36
N LYS A 121 -14.77 31.71 -88.40
CA LYS A 121 -14.07 32.33 -87.26
C LYS A 121 -15.04 32.55 -86.09
N LEU A 122 -16.24 33.05 -86.38
CA LEU A 122 -17.31 33.21 -85.39
C LEU A 122 -17.73 31.87 -84.78
N HIS A 123 -17.89 30.84 -85.60
CA HIS A 123 -18.25 29.50 -85.14
C HIS A 123 -17.16 28.90 -84.24
N GLN A 124 -15.88 29.10 -84.57
CA GLN A 124 -14.77 28.66 -83.73
C GLN A 124 -14.77 29.39 -82.37
N GLN A 125 -14.97 30.70 -82.37
CA GLN A 125 -15.08 31.49 -81.13
C GLN A 125 -16.29 31.04 -80.29
N GLN A 126 -17.46 30.84 -80.91
CA GLN A 126 -18.64 30.31 -80.23
C GLN A 126 -18.40 28.93 -79.64
N SER A 127 -17.73 28.03 -80.37
CA SER A 127 -17.38 26.70 -79.87
C SER A 127 -16.40 26.75 -78.69
N GLN A 128 -15.41 27.65 -78.74
CA GLN A 128 -14.47 27.87 -77.63
C GLN A 128 -15.18 28.43 -76.39
N LEU A 129 -16.11 29.38 -76.58
CA LEU A 129 -16.92 29.95 -75.50
C LEU A 129 -17.81 28.88 -74.86
N GLU A 130 -18.49 28.05 -75.67
CA GLU A 130 -19.34 26.98 -75.15
C GLU A 130 -18.49 25.91 -74.43
N SER A 131 -17.34 25.51 -74.98
CA SER A 131 -16.41 24.59 -74.30
C SER A 131 -15.91 25.15 -72.97
N THR A 132 -15.63 26.45 -72.91
CA THR A 132 -15.18 27.11 -71.67
C THR A 132 -16.31 27.23 -70.66
N ARG A 133 -17.53 27.54 -71.12
CA ARG A 133 -18.75 27.55 -70.30
C ARG A 133 -19.03 26.19 -69.68
N GLU A 134 -18.90 25.11 -70.44
CA GLU A 134 -19.06 23.74 -69.94
C GLU A 134 -18.00 23.39 -68.90
N LYS A 135 -16.72 23.71 -69.16
CA LYS A 135 -15.63 23.51 -68.20
C LYS A 135 -15.88 24.28 -66.91
N PHE A 136 -16.33 25.53 -67.01
CA PHE A 136 -16.65 26.35 -65.84
C PHE A 136 -17.83 25.78 -65.04
N ASN A 137 -18.90 25.35 -65.71
CA ASN A 137 -20.03 24.70 -65.05
C ASN A 137 -19.61 23.39 -64.37
N ASN A 138 -18.74 22.60 -65.00
CA ASN A 138 -18.19 21.38 -64.40
C ASN A 138 -17.29 21.70 -63.21
N PHE A 139 -16.47 22.75 -63.30
CA PHE A 139 -15.65 23.23 -62.18
C PHE A 139 -16.52 23.67 -61.00
N LEU A 140 -17.60 24.44 -61.23
CA LEU A 140 -18.51 24.84 -60.16
C LEU A 140 -19.21 23.64 -59.51
N LYS A 141 -19.65 22.66 -60.30
CA LYS A 141 -20.24 21.42 -59.77
C LYS A 141 -19.23 20.63 -58.92
N GLN A 142 -18.01 20.47 -59.43
CA GLN A 142 -16.95 19.73 -58.74
C GLN A 142 -16.51 20.45 -57.47
N SER A 143 -16.34 21.78 -57.52
CA SER A 143 -15.98 22.60 -56.38
C SER A 143 -17.05 22.58 -55.29
N ASN A 144 -18.33 22.66 -55.66
CA ASN A 144 -19.42 22.56 -54.69
C ASN A 144 -19.47 21.17 -54.04
N LEU A 145 -19.30 20.11 -54.85
CA LEU A 145 -19.24 18.74 -54.33
C LEU A 145 -18.05 18.55 -53.39
N GLU A 146 -16.87 19.04 -53.75
CA GLU A 146 -15.67 18.97 -52.93
C GLU A 146 -15.83 19.78 -51.63
N GLN A 147 -16.44 20.96 -51.69
CA GLN A 147 -16.76 21.76 -50.52
C GLN A 147 -17.73 21.02 -49.58
N ASP A 148 -18.79 20.42 -50.11
CA ASP A 148 -19.74 19.64 -49.31
C ASP A 148 -19.07 18.42 -48.67
N VAL A 149 -18.19 17.72 -49.41
CA VAL A 149 -17.40 16.61 -48.88
C VAL A 149 -16.45 17.09 -47.78
N ALA A 150 -15.79 18.24 -47.95
CA ALA A 150 -14.90 18.81 -46.95
C ALA A 150 -15.64 19.20 -45.67
N VAL A 151 -16.84 19.79 -45.78
CA VAL A 151 -17.70 20.13 -44.63
C VAL A 151 -18.12 18.87 -43.88
N ARG A 152 -18.63 17.86 -44.60
CA ARG A 152 -19.02 16.58 -43.96
C ARG A 152 -17.85 15.92 -43.24
N ARG A 153 -16.67 15.91 -43.84
CA ARG A 153 -15.47 15.35 -43.22
C ARG A 153 -15.08 16.11 -41.94
N ALA A 154 -15.19 17.44 -41.95
CA ALA A 154 -14.91 18.27 -40.77
C ALA A 154 -15.96 18.04 -39.65
N ASP A 155 -17.23 17.89 -40.02
CA ASP A 155 -18.31 17.58 -39.07
C ASP A 155 -18.15 16.18 -38.47
N GLU A 156 -17.80 15.18 -39.27
CA GLU A 156 -17.51 13.82 -38.82
C GLU A 156 -16.31 13.79 -37.85
N GLU A 157 -15.22 14.49 -38.17
CA GLU A 157 -14.06 14.59 -37.28
C GLU A 157 -14.39 15.32 -35.97
N THR A 158 -15.17 16.40 -36.04
CA THR A 158 -15.65 17.13 -34.86
C THR A 158 -16.56 16.27 -33.99
N ARG A 159 -17.44 15.49 -34.62
CA ARG A 159 -18.31 14.53 -33.93
C ARG A 159 -17.48 13.43 -33.26
N ALA A 160 -16.54 12.81 -33.96
CA ALA A 160 -15.66 11.79 -33.38
C ALA A 160 -14.87 12.35 -32.17
N LYS A 161 -14.36 13.58 -32.26
CA LYS A 161 -13.68 14.26 -31.15
C LYS A 161 -14.60 14.48 -29.94
N THR A 162 -15.83 14.94 -30.16
CA THR A 162 -16.78 15.17 -29.07
C THR A 162 -17.21 13.86 -28.41
N GLU A 163 -17.44 12.80 -29.20
CA GLU A 163 -17.72 11.44 -28.71
C GLU A 163 -16.57 10.91 -27.83
N LYS A 164 -15.32 11.03 -28.28
CA LYS A 164 -14.14 10.67 -27.46
C LYS A 164 -14.01 11.52 -26.20
N THR A 165 -14.33 12.81 -26.26
CA THR A 165 -14.32 13.67 -25.08
C THR A 165 -15.36 13.24 -24.05
N VAL A 166 -16.54 12.80 -24.48
CA VAL A 166 -17.57 12.24 -23.59
C VAL A 166 -17.12 10.91 -22.98
N GLU A 167 -16.49 10.04 -23.77
CA GLU A 167 -15.91 8.78 -23.29
C GLU A 167 -14.81 9.02 -22.24
N ILE A 168 -13.90 9.97 -22.47
CA ILE A 168 -12.89 10.38 -21.49
C ILE A 168 -13.56 10.86 -20.20
N LYS A 169 -14.55 11.76 -20.28
CA LYS A 169 -15.28 12.23 -19.10
C LYS A 169 -15.94 11.09 -18.33
N LYS A 170 -16.53 10.11 -19.04
CA LYS A 170 -17.15 8.92 -18.43
C LYS A 170 -16.10 8.07 -17.71
N LEU A 171 -14.97 7.79 -18.34
CA LEU A 171 -13.87 7.03 -17.72
C LEU A 171 -13.26 7.78 -16.53
N SER A 172 -13.03 9.09 -16.65
CA SER A 172 -12.56 9.92 -15.53
C SER A 172 -13.52 9.90 -14.35
N ALA A 173 -14.84 9.93 -14.58
CA ALA A 173 -15.82 9.79 -13.52
C ALA A 173 -15.81 8.40 -12.87
N GLN A 174 -15.60 7.34 -13.66
CA GLN A 174 -15.46 5.97 -13.13
C GLN A 174 -14.19 5.83 -12.28
N ILE A 175 -13.06 6.37 -12.74
CA ILE A 175 -11.81 6.40 -11.98
C ILE A 175 -12.03 7.11 -10.65
N ALA A 176 -12.58 8.33 -10.66
CA ALA A 176 -12.84 9.08 -9.44
C ALA A 176 -13.77 8.34 -8.45
N ARG A 177 -14.76 7.59 -8.95
CA ARG A 177 -15.61 6.74 -8.12
C ARG A 177 -14.82 5.60 -7.47
N VAL A 178 -14.03 4.87 -8.25
CA VAL A 178 -13.20 3.78 -7.73
C VAL A 178 -12.18 4.31 -6.73
N GLU A 179 -11.55 5.45 -7.00
CA GLU A 179 -10.62 6.10 -6.07
C GLU A 179 -11.28 6.49 -4.74
N LEU A 180 -12.53 6.97 -4.79
CA LEU A 180 -13.29 7.26 -3.57
C LEU A 180 -13.62 5.98 -2.80
N ASP A 181 -14.06 4.93 -3.49
CA ASP A 181 -14.35 3.63 -2.87
C ASP A 181 -13.08 3.01 -2.27
N MET A 182 -11.94 3.11 -2.96
CA MET A 182 -10.63 2.69 -2.46
C MET A 182 -10.26 3.42 -1.17
N LYS A 183 -10.32 4.76 -1.15
CA LYS A 183 -10.04 5.56 0.06
C LYS A 183 -10.97 5.22 1.21
N LYS A 184 -12.25 4.95 0.92
CA LYS A 184 -13.21 4.51 1.93
C LYS A 184 -12.81 3.14 2.50
N THR A 185 -12.45 2.18 1.65
CA THR A 185 -12.00 0.86 2.10
C THR A 185 -10.67 0.92 2.84
N GLU A 186 -9.73 1.77 2.42
CA GLU A 186 -8.47 2.02 3.12
C GLU A 186 -8.73 2.55 4.54
N GLY A 187 -9.62 3.54 4.68
CA GLY A 187 -10.02 4.04 6.00
C GLY A 187 -10.72 2.97 6.86
N HIS A 188 -11.54 2.10 6.26
CA HIS A 188 -12.11 0.95 6.97
C HIS A 188 -11.03 -0.04 7.44
N ILE A 189 -10.02 -0.32 6.60
CA ILE A 189 -8.90 -1.19 6.95
C ILE A 189 -8.06 -0.57 8.06
N GLU A 190 -7.74 0.72 8.01
CA GLU A 190 -7.02 1.42 9.06
C GLU A 190 -7.76 1.33 10.40
N ASN A 191 -9.08 1.55 10.39
CA ASN A 191 -9.92 1.37 11.58
C ASN A 191 -9.88 -0.07 12.09
N CYS A 192 -10.08 -1.08 11.23
CA CYS A 192 -9.99 -2.49 11.62
C CYS A 192 -8.61 -2.86 12.19
N LEU A 193 -7.52 -2.35 11.62
CA LEU A 193 -6.16 -2.57 12.13
C LEU A 193 -5.96 -1.89 13.49
N SER A 194 -6.48 -0.67 13.67
CA SER A 194 -6.45 0.01 14.96
C SER A 194 -7.24 -0.77 16.02
N TYR A 195 -8.40 -1.32 15.66
CA TYR A 195 -9.20 -2.15 16.55
C TYR A 195 -8.48 -3.46 16.88
N LYS A 196 -7.86 -4.13 15.89
CA LYS A 196 -7.04 -5.34 16.13
C LYS A 196 -5.91 -5.07 17.10
N ARG A 197 -5.19 -3.94 16.93
CA ARG A 197 -4.13 -3.52 17.84
C ARG A 197 -4.67 -3.28 19.25
N PHE A 198 -5.70 -2.44 19.36
CA PHE A 198 -6.36 -2.13 20.63
C PHE A 198 -6.84 -3.38 21.38
N LEU A 199 -7.54 -4.29 20.68
CA LEU A 199 -8.00 -5.55 21.28
C LEU A 199 -6.83 -6.41 21.73
N GLY A 200 -5.81 -6.59 20.88
CA GLY A 200 -4.65 -7.39 21.25
C GLY A 200 -3.75 -6.78 22.34
N ASP A 201 -3.87 -5.48 22.63
CA ASP A 201 -3.19 -4.82 23.75
C ASP A 201 -3.96 -5.00 25.07
N LEU A 202 -5.29 -5.14 24.99
CA LEU A 202 -6.15 -5.46 26.12
C LEU A 202 -6.15 -6.96 26.45
N THR A 203 -5.92 -7.81 25.45
CA THR A 203 -5.86 -9.26 25.65
C THR A 203 -4.67 -9.65 26.52
N LYS A 204 -4.92 -10.47 27.54
CA LYS A 204 -3.89 -10.96 28.46
C LYS A 204 -2.82 -11.76 27.71
N PRO A 205 -1.51 -11.57 28.00
CA PRO A 205 -0.43 -12.33 27.35
C PRO A 205 -0.58 -13.85 27.41
N LYS A 206 -1.18 -14.36 28.49
CA LYS A 206 -1.45 -15.79 28.68
C LYS A 206 -2.37 -16.37 27.60
N TRP A 207 -3.37 -15.60 27.16
CA TRP A 207 -4.29 -16.04 26.10
C TRP A 207 -3.52 -16.34 24.81
N PHE A 208 -2.56 -15.49 24.42
CA PHE A 208 -1.72 -15.72 23.25
C PHE A 208 -0.85 -16.97 23.38
N GLN A 209 -0.36 -17.27 24.59
CA GLN A 209 0.40 -18.49 24.86
C GLN A 209 -0.49 -19.73 24.74
N ASP A 210 -1.68 -19.70 25.31
CA ASP A 210 -2.64 -20.82 25.25
C ASP A 210 -3.07 -21.10 23.80
N VAL A 211 -3.39 -20.05 23.03
CA VAL A 211 -3.75 -20.15 21.61
C VAL A 211 -2.60 -20.70 20.77
N LEU A 212 -1.38 -20.16 20.93
CA LEU A 212 -0.22 -20.66 20.20
C LEU A 212 0.09 -22.12 20.53
N THR A 213 -0.07 -22.49 21.80
CA THR A 213 0.10 -23.86 22.28
C THR A 213 -0.91 -24.78 21.60
N SER A 214 -2.20 -24.42 21.61
CA SER A 214 -3.26 -25.20 20.93
C SER A 214 -2.95 -25.38 19.44
N LEU A 215 -2.63 -24.31 18.73
CA LEU A 215 -2.38 -24.36 17.28
C LEU A 215 -1.17 -25.23 16.93
N ARG A 216 -0.10 -25.15 17.73
CA ARG A 216 1.11 -25.98 17.55
C ARG A 216 0.87 -27.44 17.89
N ILE A 217 0.08 -27.71 18.95
CA ILE A 217 -0.34 -29.07 19.30
C ILE A 217 -1.18 -29.65 18.17
N ASP A 218 -2.16 -28.92 17.65
CA ASP A 218 -3.02 -29.40 16.56
C ASP A 218 -2.20 -29.75 15.30
N ASP A 219 -1.25 -28.90 14.91
CA ASP A 219 -0.38 -29.13 13.75
C ASP A 219 0.52 -30.37 13.93
N GLU A 220 1.20 -30.49 15.08
CA GLU A 220 2.12 -31.62 15.30
C GLU A 220 1.37 -32.92 15.63
N ALA A 221 0.21 -32.85 16.30
CA ALA A 221 -0.65 -34.00 16.55
C ALA A 221 -1.19 -34.58 15.23
N MET A 222 -1.63 -33.72 14.31
CA MET A 222 -2.05 -34.15 12.97
C MET A 222 -0.94 -34.89 12.25
N LYS A 223 0.29 -34.39 12.34
CA LYS A 223 1.46 -35.04 11.73
C LYS A 223 1.78 -36.39 12.38
N ILE A 224 1.76 -36.49 13.71
CA ILE A 224 1.96 -37.76 14.43
C ILE A 224 0.88 -38.77 14.02
N LEU A 225 -0.37 -38.33 13.91
CA LEU A 225 -1.50 -39.17 13.53
C LEU A 225 -1.36 -39.69 12.09
N LEU A 226 -1.00 -38.83 11.14
CA LEU A 226 -0.75 -39.22 9.75
C LEU A 226 0.43 -40.20 9.63
N GLU A 227 1.53 -39.97 10.38
CA GLU A 227 2.66 -40.90 10.43
C GLU A 227 2.26 -42.26 10.99
N ALA A 228 1.43 -42.28 12.04
CA ALA A 228 0.99 -43.51 12.68
C ALA A 228 0.00 -44.29 11.81
N GLU A 229 -0.94 -43.59 11.15
CA GLU A 229 -1.86 -44.19 10.17
C GLU A 229 -1.08 -44.85 9.03
N ALA A 230 -0.05 -44.18 8.50
CA ALA A 230 0.80 -44.75 7.45
C ALA A 230 1.52 -46.04 7.91
N ARG A 231 2.10 -46.03 9.12
CA ARG A 231 2.77 -47.22 9.70
C ARG A 231 1.78 -48.36 9.96
N PHE A 232 0.60 -48.03 10.49
CA PHE A 232 -0.46 -49.00 10.74
C PHE A 232 -0.87 -49.69 9.44
N LEU A 233 -1.11 -48.93 8.37
CA LEU A 233 -1.48 -49.48 7.06
C LEU A 233 -0.39 -50.38 6.47
N GLU A 234 0.89 -50.00 6.60
CA GLU A 234 2.01 -50.84 6.16
C GLU A 234 2.04 -52.18 6.91
N GLN A 235 1.94 -52.14 8.25
CA GLN A 235 1.93 -53.34 9.08
C GLN A 235 0.69 -54.23 8.85
N VAL A 236 -0.48 -53.65 8.60
CA VAL A 236 -1.68 -54.41 8.24
C VAL A 236 -1.51 -55.11 6.89
N GLN A 237 -0.94 -54.44 5.89
CA GLN A 237 -0.65 -55.04 4.59
C GLN A 237 0.35 -56.20 4.72
N GLU A 238 1.38 -56.06 5.55
CA GLU A 238 2.33 -57.14 5.84
C GLU A 238 1.65 -58.35 6.51
N LEU A 239 0.78 -58.12 7.50
CA LEU A 239 0.04 -59.19 8.18
C LEU A 239 -0.93 -59.91 7.23
N GLN A 240 -1.63 -59.16 6.38
CA GLN A 240 -2.53 -59.70 5.37
C GLN A 240 -1.76 -60.54 4.34
N HIS A 241 -0.66 -60.01 3.80
CA HIS A 241 0.19 -60.74 2.86
C HIS A 241 0.80 -62.00 3.51
N ALA A 242 1.27 -61.91 4.76
CA ALA A 242 1.79 -63.06 5.49
C ALA A 242 0.72 -64.14 5.71
N HIS A 243 -0.53 -63.75 5.98
CA HIS A 243 -1.64 -64.69 6.09
C HIS A 243 -1.98 -65.35 4.74
N GLU A 244 -2.09 -64.57 3.67
CA GLU A 244 -2.34 -65.09 2.32
C GLU A 244 -1.29 -66.11 1.89
N MET A 245 -0.01 -65.82 2.13
CA MET A 245 1.09 -66.74 1.85
C MET A 245 1.00 -68.03 2.68
N ARG A 246 0.49 -67.96 3.92
CA ARG A 246 0.27 -69.14 4.78
C ARG A 246 -0.87 -70.00 4.27
N VAL A 247 -2.01 -69.38 3.91
CA VAL A 247 -3.15 -70.08 3.33
C VAL A 247 -2.74 -70.79 2.03
N GLN A 248 -2.02 -70.09 1.14
CA GLN A 248 -1.50 -70.68 -0.11
C GLN A 248 -0.52 -71.83 0.15
N ALA A 249 0.35 -71.73 1.16
CA ALA A 249 1.28 -72.79 1.51
C ALA A 249 0.57 -74.02 2.09
N GLU A 250 -0.46 -73.83 2.92
CA GLU A 250 -1.30 -74.91 3.46
C GLU A 250 -2.10 -75.61 2.35
N GLU A 251 -2.68 -74.85 1.42
CA GLU A 251 -3.36 -75.38 0.23
C GLU A 251 -2.40 -76.23 -0.63
N ALA A 252 -1.20 -75.72 -0.92
CA ALA A 252 -0.18 -76.45 -1.67
C ALA A 252 0.30 -77.73 -0.95
N GLU A 253 0.42 -77.70 0.38
CA GLU A 253 0.76 -78.88 1.18
C GLU A 253 -0.37 -79.91 1.18
N GLN A 254 -1.64 -79.48 1.23
CA GLN A 254 -2.81 -80.35 1.12
C GLN A 254 -2.90 -81.00 -0.26
N GLU A 255 -2.69 -80.24 -1.33
CA GLU A 255 -2.62 -80.78 -2.70
C GLU A 255 -1.49 -81.81 -2.86
N ALA A 256 -0.31 -81.53 -2.30
CA ALA A 256 0.81 -82.46 -2.32
C ALA A 256 0.52 -83.76 -1.52
N LYS A 257 -0.21 -83.67 -0.40
CA LYS A 257 -0.66 -84.83 0.38
C LYS A 257 -1.73 -85.66 -0.35
N LEU A 258 -2.65 -85.01 -1.06
CA LEU A 258 -3.66 -85.68 -1.89
C LEU A 258 -3.02 -86.44 -3.06
N PHE A 259 -1.91 -85.93 -3.61
CA PHE A 259 -1.16 -86.59 -4.67
C PHE A 259 -0.38 -87.85 -4.20
N LEU A 260 -0.12 -87.98 -2.89
CA LEU A 260 0.67 -89.08 -2.29
C LEU A 260 -0.16 -90.18 -1.59
N ALA A 261 -1.49 -90.21 -1.74
CA ALA A 261 -2.35 -91.22 -1.11
C ALA A 261 -2.24 -92.62 -1.79
N PRO A 262 -1.88 -93.72 -1.06
CA PRO A 262 -1.48 -94.98 -1.68
C PRO A 262 -2.64 -95.97 -1.93
N GLY A 263 -2.84 -96.32 -3.20
CA GLY A 263 -3.67 -97.43 -3.69
C GLY A 263 -2.85 -98.61 -4.26
N GLY A 264 -2.07 -99.28 -3.39
CA GLY A 264 -1.65 -100.70 -3.40
C GLY A 264 -1.09 -101.44 -4.65
N ARG A 265 0.14 -101.98 -4.52
CA ARG A 265 0.48 -103.42 -4.65
C ARG A 265 1.93 -103.73 -4.21
N LYS A 266 2.08 -104.93 -3.61
CA LYS A 266 3.24 -105.47 -2.87
C LYS A 266 4.45 -105.82 -3.77
N THR A 267 5.67 -105.56 -3.30
CA THR A 267 6.83 -106.46 -3.46
C THR A 267 7.74 -106.41 -2.23
N THR A 268 8.29 -107.56 -1.86
CA THR A 268 9.05 -107.88 -0.65
C THR A 268 10.56 -107.79 -0.90
N TYR A 269 11.34 -107.19 0.02
CA TYR A 269 12.46 -107.80 0.79
C TYR A 269 13.40 -106.75 1.43
N LYS A 270 13.48 -106.82 2.77
CA LYS A 270 14.59 -106.54 3.72
C LYS A 270 15.77 -105.66 3.27
N ARG A 271 16.12 -104.62 4.06
CA ARG A 271 17.12 -104.65 5.16
C ARG A 271 17.11 -103.33 5.96
N ALA A 272 17.54 -103.45 7.21
CA ALA A 272 17.44 -102.53 8.34
C ALA A 272 18.34 -101.29 8.32
N SER A 273 17.86 -100.22 8.94
CA SER A 273 18.46 -99.41 10.03
C SER A 273 17.54 -98.19 10.23
N GLU A 274 16.62 -98.13 11.19
CA GLU A 274 16.81 -97.91 12.63
C GLU A 274 17.64 -96.66 12.98
N ALA A 275 16.99 -95.78 13.77
CA ALA A 275 17.50 -94.70 14.61
C ALA A 275 17.50 -93.25 14.08
N VAL A 276 16.95 -92.36 14.92
CA VAL A 276 17.03 -90.88 14.92
C VAL A 276 16.06 -90.23 13.89
N VAL A 277 14.88 -89.67 14.20
CA VAL A 277 14.41 -88.84 15.32
C VAL A 277 12.91 -89.10 15.52
N LYS A 278 12.54 -89.70 16.65
CA LYS A 278 11.18 -89.63 17.21
C LYS A 278 11.26 -88.71 18.42
N LYS A 279 11.16 -87.41 18.18
CA LYS A 279 10.84 -86.39 19.19
C LYS A 279 10.29 -85.20 18.42
N GLU A 280 9.26 -84.57 18.98
CA GLU A 280 8.61 -83.35 18.47
C GLU A 280 7.65 -83.56 17.29
N ARG A 281 6.72 -84.50 17.47
CA ARG A 281 5.41 -84.43 16.81
C ARG A 281 4.37 -84.00 17.85
N GLN A 282 4.53 -82.77 18.34
CA GLN A 282 3.59 -82.04 19.19
C GLN A 282 4.09 -80.59 19.33
N VAL A 283 4.00 -79.83 18.26
CA VAL A 283 3.71 -78.39 18.38
C VAL A 283 2.36 -78.24 17.69
N THR A 284 1.38 -77.94 18.51
CA THR A 284 -0.02 -77.74 18.18
C THR A 284 -0.18 -76.66 17.12
N SER A 285 -0.80 -77.01 16.01
CA SER A 285 -1.37 -76.11 15.01
C SER A 285 -2.64 -75.39 15.56
N ALA A 286 -2.65 -75.02 16.84
CA ALA A 286 -3.84 -74.62 17.58
C ALA A 286 -3.72 -73.31 18.38
N ASP A 287 -2.64 -72.53 18.18
CA ASP A 287 -2.36 -71.35 19.02
C ASP A 287 -2.09 -70.06 18.21
N GLN A 288 -2.47 -70.02 16.93
CA GLN A 288 -2.34 -68.79 16.13
C GLN A 288 -3.68 -68.07 16.10
N LYS A 289 -3.70 -66.90 16.75
CA LYS A 289 -4.86 -66.00 16.80
C LYS A 289 -5.30 -65.64 15.36
N PRO A 290 -6.60 -65.51 15.08
CA PRO A 290 -7.10 -65.04 13.79
C PRO A 290 -6.48 -63.69 13.44
N VAL A 291 -6.25 -63.43 12.15
CA VAL A 291 -5.57 -62.23 11.65
C VAL A 291 -6.30 -60.96 12.06
N GLU A 292 -7.62 -61.04 12.16
CA GLU A 292 -8.48 -59.97 12.65
C GLU A 292 -8.13 -59.56 14.09
N GLN A 293 -7.86 -60.54 14.98
CA GLN A 293 -7.41 -60.25 16.34
C GLN A 293 -5.99 -59.70 16.38
N GLN A 294 -5.12 -60.11 15.45
CA GLN A 294 -3.76 -59.55 15.35
C GLN A 294 -3.78 -58.10 14.87
N ILE A 295 -4.68 -57.73 13.95
CA ILE A 295 -4.89 -56.35 13.51
C ILE A 295 -5.47 -55.49 14.63
N GLU A 296 -6.42 -56.03 15.42
CA GLU A 296 -7.00 -55.32 16.56
C GLU A 296 -5.98 -55.09 17.69
N GLU A 297 -5.15 -56.10 17.99
CA GLU A 297 -4.02 -55.96 18.94
C GLU A 297 -2.98 -54.95 18.45
N LEU A 298 -2.69 -54.93 17.14
CA LEU A 298 -1.81 -53.95 16.52
C LEU A 298 -2.39 -52.53 16.59
N HIS A 299 -3.69 -52.38 16.36
CA HIS A 299 -4.38 -51.09 16.48
C HIS A 299 -4.30 -50.55 17.90
N ALA A 300 -4.65 -51.37 18.90
CA ALA A 300 -4.60 -50.98 20.30
C ALA A 300 -3.16 -50.64 20.77
N ALA A 301 -2.15 -51.38 20.28
CA ALA A 301 -0.75 -51.08 20.56
C ALA A 301 -0.31 -49.75 19.93
N MET A 302 -0.68 -49.50 18.67
CA MET A 302 -0.38 -48.27 17.96
C MET A 302 -1.10 -47.07 18.59
N GLU A 303 -2.36 -47.22 18.99
CA GLU A 303 -3.11 -46.17 19.71
C GLU A 303 -2.40 -45.77 21.02
N HIS A 304 -1.93 -46.74 21.80
CA HIS A 304 -1.19 -46.44 23.03
C HIS A 304 0.17 -45.76 22.74
N GLU A 305 0.88 -46.19 21.70
CA GLU A 305 2.13 -45.53 21.25
C GLU A 305 1.87 -44.08 20.80
N VAL A 306 0.84 -43.88 19.98
CA VAL A 306 0.44 -42.54 19.50
C VAL A 306 0.04 -41.66 20.65
N GLN A 307 -0.77 -42.16 21.59
CA GLN A 307 -1.18 -41.40 22.77
C GLN A 307 0.04 -41.00 23.64
N ALA A 308 0.99 -41.92 23.83
CA ALA A 308 2.24 -41.62 24.52
C ALA A 308 3.07 -40.54 23.78
N ARG A 309 3.20 -40.65 22.45
CA ARG A 309 3.91 -39.66 21.62
C ARG A 309 3.22 -38.29 21.64
N VAL A 310 1.90 -38.25 21.58
CA VAL A 310 1.12 -37.00 21.64
C VAL A 310 1.30 -36.33 22.99
N THR A 311 1.17 -37.06 24.10
CA THR A 311 1.37 -36.47 25.45
C THR A 311 2.80 -35.96 25.68
N GLU A 312 3.82 -36.67 25.20
CA GLU A 312 5.20 -36.18 25.24
C GLU A 312 5.38 -34.92 24.37
N MET A 313 4.79 -34.91 23.17
CA MET A 313 4.81 -33.77 22.27
C MET A 313 4.10 -32.55 22.88
N GLU A 314 2.92 -32.73 23.47
CA GLU A 314 2.16 -31.67 24.15
C GLU A 314 3.00 -31.02 25.25
N GLN A 315 3.66 -31.83 26.10
CA GLN A 315 4.54 -31.32 27.15
C GLN A 315 5.72 -30.53 26.57
N ARG A 316 6.30 -30.98 25.46
CA ARG A 316 7.39 -30.27 24.77
C ARG A 316 6.92 -28.95 24.20
N VAL A 317 5.76 -28.92 23.54
CA VAL A 317 5.19 -27.70 22.95
C VAL A 317 4.83 -26.70 24.05
N ILE A 318 4.17 -27.14 25.13
CA ILE A 318 3.85 -26.30 26.29
C ILE A 318 5.12 -25.68 26.89
N ALA A 319 6.17 -26.49 27.11
CA ALA A 319 7.43 -26.01 27.65
C ALA A 319 8.14 -25.01 26.72
N GLU A 320 8.08 -25.24 25.41
CA GLU A 320 8.67 -24.34 24.42
C GLU A 320 7.92 -23.01 24.35
N VAL A 321 6.59 -23.04 24.30
CA VAL A 321 5.76 -21.82 24.26
C VAL A 321 5.87 -21.02 25.55
N ALA A 322 5.92 -21.69 26.71
CA ALA A 322 6.12 -21.04 28.00
C ALA A 322 7.50 -20.37 28.14
N ALA A 323 8.52 -20.87 27.44
CA ALA A 323 9.85 -20.28 27.43
C ALA A 323 9.98 -19.07 26.49
N MET A 324 9.02 -18.84 25.59
CA MET A 324 9.06 -17.73 24.66
C MET A 324 8.64 -16.40 25.31
N PRO A 325 9.29 -15.28 24.96
CA PRO A 325 8.84 -13.94 25.37
C PRO A 325 7.42 -13.64 24.88
N PRO A 326 6.59 -12.94 25.67
CA PRO A 326 5.21 -12.61 25.32
C PRO A 326 5.03 -11.92 23.95
N GLU A 327 5.95 -11.02 23.59
CA GLU A 327 5.92 -10.31 22.30
C GLU A 327 6.16 -11.25 21.11
N GLN A 328 7.07 -12.22 21.28
CA GLN A 328 7.38 -13.21 20.25
C GLN A 328 6.21 -14.17 20.06
N VAL A 329 5.53 -14.54 21.14
CA VAL A 329 4.31 -15.35 21.10
C VAL A 329 3.21 -14.62 20.32
N ARG A 330 2.96 -13.34 20.63
CA ARG A 330 1.97 -12.51 19.90
C ARG A 330 2.30 -12.42 18.41
N GLN A 331 3.57 -12.15 18.08
CA GLN A 331 4.03 -12.08 16.70
C GLN A 331 3.88 -13.43 15.97
N ALA A 332 4.18 -14.54 16.63
CA ALA A 332 4.05 -15.87 16.05
C ALA A 332 2.58 -16.18 15.70
N VAL A 333 1.64 -15.89 16.61
CA VAL A 333 0.20 -16.05 16.34
C VAL A 333 -0.25 -15.17 15.17
N ASP A 334 0.20 -13.91 15.11
CA ASP A 334 -0.22 -12.96 14.06
C ASP A 334 0.41 -13.24 12.67
N THR A 335 1.55 -13.94 12.59
CA THR A 335 2.31 -14.11 11.33
C THR A 335 2.43 -15.54 10.80
N GLN A 336 2.41 -16.54 11.67
CA GLN A 336 2.64 -17.94 11.29
C GLN A 336 1.33 -18.69 11.01
N TYR A 337 0.22 -18.17 11.48
CA TYR A 337 -1.10 -18.80 11.38
C TYR A 337 -2.09 -17.90 10.63
N ASP A 338 -2.99 -18.54 9.89
CA ASP A 338 -4.07 -17.84 9.18
C ASP A 338 -5.11 -17.29 10.16
N GLU A 339 -5.68 -16.11 9.87
CA GLU A 339 -6.61 -15.43 10.77
C GLU A 339 -7.87 -16.27 11.06
N SER A 340 -8.26 -17.17 10.15
CA SER A 340 -9.42 -18.06 10.37
C SER A 340 -9.17 -19.16 11.39
N ARG A 341 -7.91 -19.50 11.67
CA ARG A 341 -7.54 -20.53 12.66
C ARG A 341 -7.40 -19.94 14.06
N VAL A 342 -7.11 -18.64 14.16
CA VAL A 342 -6.93 -17.95 15.44
C VAL A 342 -8.31 -17.67 16.04
N PRO A 343 -8.59 -18.13 17.28
CA PRO A 343 -9.83 -17.80 17.97
C PRO A 343 -10.00 -16.28 18.15
N PRO A 344 -11.23 -15.76 18.24
CA PRO A 344 -11.47 -14.35 18.57
C PRO A 344 -10.83 -13.96 19.90
N TYR A 345 -10.33 -12.72 20.00
CA TYR A 345 -9.75 -12.18 21.24
C TYR A 345 -10.77 -12.09 22.38
N PHE A 346 -12.03 -11.81 22.03
CA PHE A 346 -13.18 -11.67 22.92
C PHE A 346 -14.40 -12.25 22.21
N ASP A 347 -15.28 -12.92 22.96
CA ASP A 347 -16.47 -13.57 22.41
C ASP A 347 -17.65 -12.59 22.35
N SER A 348 -17.72 -11.67 23.31
CA SER A 348 -18.78 -10.67 23.41
C SER A 348 -18.25 -9.26 23.68
N VAL A 349 -19.08 -8.25 23.41
CA VAL A 349 -18.78 -6.84 23.75
C VAL A 349 -18.79 -6.64 25.27
N ASP A 350 -19.56 -7.43 26.00
CA ASP A 350 -19.65 -7.33 27.45
C ASP A 350 -18.34 -7.75 28.13
N ASP A 351 -17.58 -8.67 27.53
CA ASP A 351 -16.26 -9.09 28.03
C ASP A 351 -15.27 -7.92 28.06
N LEU A 352 -15.36 -7.02 27.08
CA LEU A 352 -14.53 -5.82 27.01
C LEU A 352 -14.90 -4.81 28.11
N LEU A 353 -16.20 -4.69 28.40
CA LEU A 353 -16.69 -3.85 29.49
C LEU A 353 -16.26 -4.41 30.85
N GLU A 354 -16.24 -5.74 31.01
CA GLU A 354 -15.72 -6.37 32.22
C GLU A 354 -14.23 -6.09 32.44
N VAL A 355 -13.41 -6.14 31.38
CA VAL A 355 -11.99 -5.72 31.48
C VAL A 355 -11.90 -4.27 31.93
N PHE A 356 -12.71 -3.37 31.37
CA PHE A 356 -12.71 -1.96 31.76
C PHE A 356 -13.12 -1.77 33.22
N ILE A 357 -14.22 -2.41 33.66
CA ILE A 357 -14.68 -2.39 35.05
C ILE A 357 -13.61 -2.92 35.99
N SER A 358 -12.94 -4.04 35.65
CA SER A 358 -11.88 -4.61 36.48
C SER A 358 -10.68 -3.67 36.65
N VAL A 359 -10.35 -2.89 35.61
CA VAL A 359 -9.30 -1.88 35.66
C VAL A 359 -9.75 -0.67 36.48
N GLU A 360 -11.01 -0.25 36.35
CA GLU A 360 -11.57 0.83 37.18
C GLU A 360 -11.62 0.44 38.67
N GLU A 361 -12.07 -0.76 38.99
CA GLU A 361 -12.08 -1.32 40.35
C GLU A 361 -10.66 -1.43 40.91
N GLY A 362 -9.70 -1.91 40.11
CA GLY A 362 -8.29 -1.98 40.50
C GLY A 362 -7.67 -0.60 40.76
N ASN A 363 -7.97 0.38 39.91
CA ASN A 363 -7.51 1.76 40.11
C ASN A 363 -8.15 2.39 41.35
N LEU A 364 -9.44 2.15 41.58
CA LEU A 364 -10.14 2.63 42.77
C LEU A 364 -9.56 1.99 44.04
N PHE A 365 -9.28 0.69 44.01
CA PHE A 365 -8.61 -0.02 45.09
C PHE A 365 -7.22 0.54 45.37
N LEU A 366 -6.43 0.85 44.33
CA LEU A 366 -5.11 1.45 44.51
C LEU A 366 -5.20 2.85 45.13
N ILE A 367 -6.14 3.68 44.66
CA ILE A 367 -6.38 5.01 45.23
C ILE A 367 -6.76 4.90 46.71
N GLN A 368 -7.66 3.97 47.04
CA GLN A 368 -8.07 3.74 48.41
C GLN A 368 -6.89 3.30 49.29
N ASN A 369 -6.06 2.35 48.83
CA ASN A 369 -4.87 1.95 49.59
C ASN A 369 -3.86 3.09 49.75
N CYS A 370 -3.70 3.95 48.74
CA CYS A 370 -2.86 5.13 48.86
C CYS A 370 -3.40 6.09 49.92
N GLN A 371 -4.71 6.31 49.97
CA GLN A 371 -5.34 7.15 51.00
C GLN A 371 -5.22 6.54 52.39
N GLU A 372 -5.48 5.24 52.54
CA GLU A 372 -5.33 4.53 53.82
C GLU A 372 -3.88 4.59 54.32
N LEU A 373 -2.90 4.38 53.43
CA LEU A 373 -1.48 4.48 53.77
C LEU A 373 -1.04 5.91 54.09
N GLU A 374 -1.60 6.91 53.40
CA GLU A 374 -1.40 8.33 53.72
C GLU A 374 -1.95 8.67 55.11
N GLU A 375 -3.15 8.20 55.45
CA GLU A 375 -3.76 8.36 56.78
C GLU A 375 -2.93 7.69 57.88
N GLU A 376 -2.48 6.44 57.68
CA GLU A 376 -1.58 5.74 58.61
C GLU A 376 -0.26 6.49 58.82
N LEU A 377 0.31 7.04 57.74
CA LEU A 377 1.55 7.80 57.80
C LEU A 377 1.36 9.13 58.55
N GLU A 378 0.25 9.83 58.33
CA GLU A 378 -0.11 11.04 59.06
C GLU A 378 -0.31 10.76 60.56
N GLU A 379 -0.94 9.63 60.90
CA GLU A 379 -1.11 9.22 62.29
C GLU A 379 0.24 8.97 62.96
N VAL A 380 1.13 8.21 62.33
CA VAL A 380 2.50 7.95 62.84
C VAL A 380 3.29 9.26 62.97
N ALA A 381 3.17 10.17 62.00
CA ALA A 381 3.83 11.47 62.06
C ALA A 381 3.31 12.33 63.23
N MET A 382 2.00 12.31 63.48
CA MET A 382 1.39 13.00 64.62
C MET A 382 1.86 12.40 65.95
N GLN A 383 1.87 11.08 66.08
CA GLN A 383 2.37 10.38 67.27
C GLN A 383 3.84 10.71 67.53
N PHE A 384 4.68 10.71 66.49
CA PHE A 384 6.08 11.10 66.60
C PHE A 384 6.26 12.56 67.05
N MET A 385 5.47 13.49 66.50
CA MET A 385 5.51 14.88 66.95
C MET A 385 5.09 15.04 68.41
N GLN A 386 4.05 14.31 68.83
CA GLN A 386 3.61 14.31 70.23
C GLN A 386 4.70 13.75 71.16
N GLU A 387 5.26 12.58 70.85
CA GLU A 387 6.32 11.97 71.65
C GLU A 387 7.56 12.86 71.71
N LYS A 388 7.93 13.50 70.59
CA LYS A 388 9.02 14.48 70.55
C LYS A 388 8.75 15.67 71.46
N GLN A 389 7.52 16.19 71.47
CA GLN A 389 7.14 17.29 72.35
C GLN A 389 7.18 16.87 73.82
N GLU A 390 6.61 15.72 74.17
CA GLU A 390 6.64 15.16 75.53
C GLU A 390 8.08 14.93 76.00
N MET A 391 8.91 14.29 75.18
CA MET A 391 10.33 14.08 75.45
C MET A 391 11.07 15.41 75.65
N HIS A 392 10.77 16.43 74.84
CA HIS A 392 11.38 17.75 74.98
C HIS A 392 11.01 18.38 76.34
N THR A 393 9.73 18.31 76.75
CA THR A 393 9.30 18.81 78.07
C THR A 393 9.96 18.06 79.22
N MET A 394 10.06 16.73 79.13
CA MET A 394 10.73 15.91 80.14
C MET A 394 12.23 16.21 80.23
N THR A 395 12.88 16.43 79.08
CA THR A 395 14.29 16.81 79.01
C THR A 395 14.51 18.20 79.63
N GLN A 396 13.68 19.19 79.29
CA GLN A 396 13.72 20.51 79.90
C GLN A 396 13.51 20.44 81.42
N GLN A 397 12.55 19.62 81.88
CA GLN A 397 12.29 19.44 83.31
C GLN A 397 13.50 18.81 84.02
N ARG A 398 14.11 17.76 83.45
CA ARG A 398 15.32 17.14 83.99
C ARG A 398 16.52 18.10 84.00
N GLN A 399 16.66 18.90 82.95
CA GLN A 399 17.71 19.93 82.85
C GLN A 399 17.55 20.96 83.96
N ALA A 400 16.35 21.47 84.20
CA ALA A 400 16.07 22.40 85.29
C ALA A 400 16.35 21.78 86.68
N GLN A 401 15.98 20.50 86.89
CA GLN A 401 16.31 19.79 88.14
C GLN A 401 17.82 19.64 88.33
N MET A 402 18.55 19.34 87.27
CA MET A 402 20.00 19.23 87.28
C MET A 402 20.67 20.57 87.58
N GLU A 403 20.19 21.67 87.01
CA GLU A 403 20.69 23.03 87.33
C GLU A 403 20.46 23.40 88.80
N VAL A 404 19.29 23.07 89.36
CA VAL A 404 19.01 23.29 90.78
C VAL A 404 19.92 22.44 91.67
N LEU A 405 20.15 21.17 91.30
CA LEU A 405 21.07 20.29 92.03
C LEU A 405 22.53 20.78 91.92
N ALA A 406 22.95 21.20 90.73
CA ALA A 406 24.27 21.78 90.50
C ALA A 406 24.48 23.04 91.33
N GLU A 407 23.48 23.91 91.43
CA GLU A 407 23.55 25.11 92.28
C GLU A 407 23.61 24.75 93.77
N LYS A 408 22.83 23.75 94.22
CA LYS A 408 22.93 23.24 95.60
C LYS A 408 24.30 22.68 95.92
N ILE A 409 24.88 21.91 94.99
CA ILE A 409 26.25 21.39 95.11
C ILE A 409 27.24 22.56 95.15
N ARG A 410 27.11 23.54 94.25
CA ARG A 410 27.97 24.74 94.22
C ARG A 410 27.95 25.50 95.55
N VAL A 411 26.76 25.72 96.12
CA VAL A 411 26.61 26.37 97.43
C VAL A 411 27.20 25.52 98.55
N ALA A 412 27.05 24.20 98.50
CA ALA A 412 27.64 23.28 99.47
C ALA A 412 29.18 23.24 99.36
N GLU A 413 29.72 23.22 98.14
CA GLU A 413 31.15 23.32 97.85
C GLU A 413 31.71 24.66 98.32
N GLU A 414 31.02 25.77 98.08
CA GLU A 414 31.44 27.10 98.55
C GLU A 414 31.46 27.17 100.09
N LYS A 415 30.45 26.60 100.77
CA LYS A 415 30.45 26.46 102.22
C LYS A 415 31.55 25.54 102.72
N LEU A 416 31.82 24.43 102.03
CA LEU A 416 32.90 23.51 102.36
C LEU A 416 34.26 24.22 102.22
N HIS A 417 34.46 24.96 101.14
CA HIS A 417 35.64 25.81 100.94
C HIS A 417 35.80 26.83 102.08
N GLN A 418 34.74 27.55 102.45
CA GLN A 418 34.78 28.49 103.59
C GLN A 418 35.13 27.81 104.91
N LEU A 419 34.62 26.59 105.16
CA LEU A 419 34.96 25.83 106.36
C LEU A 419 36.40 25.33 106.35
N VAL A 420 36.90 24.85 105.20
CA VAL A 420 38.29 24.43 105.02
C VAL A 420 39.24 25.62 105.22
N ASP A 421 38.93 26.78 104.63
CA ASP A 421 39.71 28.01 104.83
C ASP A 421 39.69 28.44 106.30
N ARG A 422 38.55 28.29 107.00
CA ARG A 422 38.44 28.58 108.44
C ARG A 422 39.21 27.57 109.29
N ASP A 423 39.20 26.29 108.95
CA ASP A 423 39.99 25.26 109.65
C ASP A 423 41.48 25.51 109.46
N GLN A 424 41.92 25.89 108.25
CA GLN A 424 43.29 26.32 108.01
C GLN A 424 43.65 27.57 108.83
N ALA A 425 42.75 28.57 108.93
CA ALA A 425 42.97 29.74 109.78
C ALA A 425 43.04 29.39 111.27
N LEU A 426 42.23 28.45 111.76
CA LEU A 426 42.26 27.98 113.14
C LEU A 426 43.48 27.10 113.44
N ASP A 427 43.96 26.33 112.47
CA ASP A 427 45.19 25.55 112.58
C ASP A 427 46.42 26.47 112.59
N THR A 428 46.36 27.64 111.92
CA THR A 428 47.36 28.70 112.14
C THR A 428 47.26 29.38 113.51
N GLY A 429 46.07 29.40 114.14
CA GLY A 429 45.84 29.97 115.48
C GLY A 429 46.09 29.01 116.66
N LYS A 430 46.15 27.70 116.43
CA LYS A 430 46.49 26.67 117.44
C LYS A 430 47.98 26.30 117.46
N ARG A 431 48.78 26.86 116.56
CA ARG A 431 50.20 26.50 116.37
C ARG A 431 51.20 27.41 117.10
N GLU A 432 50.86 27.84 118.32
CA GLU A 432 51.81 28.45 119.27
C GLU A 432 51.76 27.79 120.67
N VAL A 433 51.71 26.45 120.76
CA VAL A 433 52.34 25.68 121.85
C VAL A 433 52.81 24.34 121.26
N ALA A 434 54.08 24.02 121.48
CA ALA A 434 54.84 22.83 121.04
C ALA A 434 55.51 22.91 119.66
N LYS A 435 56.79 23.31 119.70
CA LYS A 435 57.82 23.13 118.66
C LYS A 435 58.84 22.09 119.13
N SER A 436 59.45 21.39 118.16
CA SER A 436 60.71 20.60 118.19
C SER A 436 60.49 19.07 118.08
N THR A 437 61.05 18.28 117.13
CA THR A 437 62.06 18.45 116.05
C THR A 437 61.99 17.18 115.15
N ALA A 438 61.60 17.23 113.86
CA ALA A 438 62.40 17.30 112.59
C ALA A 438 62.99 15.94 112.09
N PRO A 439 63.46 15.79 110.83
CA PRO A 439 63.29 16.60 109.60
C PRO A 439 62.89 15.76 108.34
N GLY A 440 62.41 16.42 107.28
CA GLY A 440 62.29 15.80 105.95
C GLY A 440 61.30 16.50 105.02
N ALA A 441 61.74 17.60 104.40
CA ALA A 441 61.13 18.21 103.22
C ALA A 441 62.10 18.02 102.03
N PRO A 442 61.81 18.43 100.79
CA PRO A 442 60.54 18.90 100.19
C PRO A 442 60.22 18.06 98.92
N ALA A 443 59.17 18.26 98.12
CA ALA A 443 58.98 19.44 97.28
C ALA A 443 57.83 19.22 96.27
N GLN A 444 57.08 20.32 96.05
CA GLN A 444 56.50 20.78 94.76
C GLN A 444 55.36 19.94 94.16
N GLY A 445 54.22 20.50 93.75
CA GLY A 445 53.78 21.90 93.67
C GLY A 445 52.48 22.01 92.86
N ALA A 446 51.80 23.15 92.98
CA ALA A 446 50.84 23.75 92.04
C ALA A 446 49.62 22.87 91.61
N MET A 447 48.37 23.14 91.98
CA MET A 447 47.60 24.40 91.92
C MET A 447 47.79 25.19 90.61
N SER A 448 46.85 25.06 89.69
CA SER A 448 46.34 26.12 88.79
C SER A 448 45.43 25.44 87.76
N THR A 449 44.12 25.49 87.91
CA THR A 449 43.25 26.54 87.35
C THR A 449 43.39 26.76 85.85
N LYS A 450 42.39 26.28 85.10
CA LYS A 450 41.71 26.99 84.01
C LYS A 450 40.47 26.16 83.65
N ARG A 451 39.28 26.53 84.12
CA ARG A 451 38.35 27.45 83.45
C ARG A 451 38.23 27.17 81.94
N LYS A 452 37.06 26.61 81.60
CA LYS A 452 36.19 26.97 80.47
C LYS A 452 36.89 27.13 79.11
N ALA A 453 36.68 26.15 78.25
CA ALA A 453 36.17 26.30 76.88
C ALA A 453 35.83 24.91 76.34
N GLU A 454 34.79 24.83 75.51
CA GLU A 454 34.21 23.65 74.85
C GLU A 454 33.30 22.80 75.77
N GLU A 455 31.95 22.82 75.78
CA GLU A 455 30.91 23.10 74.79
C GLU A 455 31.20 22.62 73.36
N ALA A 456 30.41 21.64 72.92
CA ALA A 456 30.41 20.98 71.62
C ALA A 456 31.44 19.84 71.42
N ALA A 457 31.15 18.69 72.01
CA ALA A 457 31.52 17.40 71.42
C ALA A 457 30.40 16.38 71.69
N ALA A 458 29.19 16.69 71.20
CA ALA A 458 28.33 15.64 70.72
C ALA A 458 29.10 14.99 69.56
N VAL A 459 29.67 13.82 69.80
CA VAL A 459 30.21 12.98 68.73
C VAL A 459 29.01 12.54 67.92
N GLU A 460 28.60 13.38 66.96
CA GLU A 460 27.93 12.90 65.77
C GLU A 460 28.90 11.89 65.16
N LEU A 461 28.60 10.60 65.32
CA LEU A 461 29.19 9.59 64.47
C LEU A 461 29.00 10.07 63.03
N PRO A 462 30.06 10.05 62.18
CA PRO A 462 29.92 10.37 60.77
C PRO A 462 28.69 9.66 60.21
N PRO A 463 27.80 10.33 59.45
CA PRO A 463 26.57 9.72 58.95
C PRO A 463 26.83 8.42 58.19
N GLU A 464 28.02 8.27 57.59
CA GLU A 464 28.54 7.04 56.99
C GLU A 464 28.71 5.87 57.97
N LEU A 465 29.21 6.10 59.19
CA LEU A 465 29.37 5.04 60.20
C LEU A 465 28.03 4.67 60.84
N PHE A 466 27.15 5.65 61.06
CA PHE A 466 25.79 5.38 61.53
C PHE A 466 24.97 4.61 60.49
N LYS A 467 25.08 4.99 59.21
CA LYS A 467 24.46 4.28 58.09
C LYS A 467 24.99 2.85 57.96
N ASN A 468 26.31 2.65 58.04
CA ASN A 468 26.89 1.31 58.02
C ASN A 468 26.42 0.44 59.20
N GLU A 469 26.32 1.02 60.40
CA GLU A 469 25.84 0.29 61.59
C GLU A 469 24.33 -0.01 61.48
N MET A 470 23.54 0.90 60.90
CA MET A 470 22.14 0.67 60.57
C MET A 470 21.97 -0.41 59.50
N GLU A 471 22.72 -0.37 58.41
CA GLU A 471 22.70 -1.40 57.35
C GLU A 471 23.10 -2.77 57.91
N LYS A 472 24.06 -2.81 58.84
CA LYS A 472 24.48 -4.04 59.51
C LYS A 472 23.40 -4.58 60.47
N LYS A 473 22.70 -3.70 61.20
CA LYS A 473 21.56 -4.07 62.06
C LYS A 473 20.35 -4.51 61.23
N ILE A 474 20.01 -3.79 60.17
CA ILE A 474 18.96 -4.14 59.22
C ILE A 474 19.28 -5.50 58.57
N GLY A 475 20.52 -5.70 58.11
CA GLY A 475 20.97 -6.98 57.55
C GLY A 475 20.95 -8.15 58.54
N ASN A 476 21.10 -7.89 59.84
CA ASN A 476 20.92 -8.91 60.87
C ASN A 476 19.44 -9.22 61.11
N ILE A 477 18.57 -8.21 61.12
CA ILE A 477 17.11 -8.39 61.24
C ILE A 477 16.56 -9.20 60.05
N PHE A 478 16.94 -8.83 58.82
CA PHE A 478 16.54 -9.58 57.63
C PHE A 478 17.08 -11.01 57.60
N ARG A 479 18.31 -11.24 58.09
CA ARG A 479 18.82 -12.61 58.26
C ARG A 479 18.02 -13.40 59.28
N THR A 480 17.68 -12.81 60.43
CA THR A 480 16.85 -13.50 61.44
C THR A 480 15.44 -13.79 60.94
N LEU A 481 14.83 -12.87 60.18
CA LEU A 481 13.51 -13.05 59.58
C LEU A 481 13.51 -14.13 58.49
N THR A 482 14.52 -14.15 57.61
CA THR A 482 14.65 -15.19 56.58
C THR A 482 14.96 -16.57 57.15
N THR A 483 15.75 -16.68 58.23
CA THR A 483 15.90 -17.94 58.98
C THR A 483 14.62 -18.35 59.72
N GLY A 484 13.82 -17.39 60.19
CA GLY A 484 12.51 -17.64 60.79
C GLY A 484 11.49 -18.16 59.76
N ASP A 485 11.40 -17.51 58.60
CA ASP A 485 10.52 -17.91 57.50
C ASP A 485 10.89 -19.27 56.89
N THR A 486 12.18 -19.58 56.77
CA THR A 486 12.63 -20.89 56.31
C THR A 486 12.38 -21.99 57.35
N ALA A 487 12.49 -21.67 58.64
CA ALA A 487 12.10 -22.60 59.71
C ALA A 487 10.58 -22.88 59.72
N ILE A 488 9.75 -21.84 59.53
CA ILE A 488 8.28 -21.95 59.47
C ILE A 488 7.84 -22.73 58.22
N LYS A 489 8.43 -22.45 57.05
CA LYS A 489 8.16 -23.19 55.80
C LYS A 489 8.57 -24.66 55.89
N ASN A 490 9.68 -24.97 56.57
CA ASN A 490 10.10 -26.37 56.78
C ASN A 490 9.24 -27.13 57.79
N THR A 491 8.60 -26.45 58.74
CA THR A 491 7.62 -27.08 59.66
C THR A 491 6.24 -27.26 59.06
N LEU A 492 5.87 -26.46 58.04
CA LEU A 492 4.61 -26.59 57.28
C LEU A 492 4.68 -27.63 56.14
N ALA A 493 5.88 -28.09 55.79
CA ALA A 493 6.14 -29.09 54.75
C ALA A 493 6.35 -30.53 55.28
N ARG A 494 6.15 -30.75 56.59
CA ARG A 494 6.01 -32.07 57.23
C ARG A 494 4.57 -32.25 57.67
#